data_AF-C6PP65-F1
#
_entry.id   AF-C6PP65-F1
#
_cell.length_a   1.000
_cell.length_b   1.000
_cell.length_c   1.000
_cell.angle_alpha   90.00
_cell.angle_beta   90.00
_cell.angle_gamma   90.00
#
_symmetry.space_group_name_H-M   'P 1'
#
loop_
_entity.id
_entity.type
_entity.pdbx_description
1 polymer ?
#
loop_
_entity_poly.entity_id
_entity_poly.type
_entity_poly.pdbx_seq_one_letter_code
_entity_poly.pdbx_strand_id
1 'polypeptide(L)'
;MPGFTKHMYLNDLNKIKSDFSNYIKNIIQILSEEYNLDSIMYILEKYYPYECQILNEKYDYYCLKDKKLIPLNKKVRYLMPKPKSIIRGLKITKKILSKTYKDNYALNFDKNLQLENEELLKKEREPKINKIKEKIDKAKLKAQEVEPSFLDELMGLYERKRTTQKDKVYIFKELEKYYCLKVISFF
;
A
#
# COMPACT_ATOMS: atom_id res chain seq x y z
N MET A 1 -23.35 5.28 -3.51
CA MET A 1 -23.94 4.34 -4.49
C MET A 1 -23.10 3.08 -4.58
N PRO A 2 -23.68 1.87 -4.44
CA PRO A 2 -22.92 0.61 -4.44
C PRO A 2 -22.10 0.35 -5.71
N GLY A 3 -22.59 0.76 -6.88
CA GLY A 3 -21.90 0.61 -8.16
C GLY A 3 -20.61 1.44 -8.27
N PHE A 4 -20.66 2.69 -7.82
CA PHE A 4 -19.51 3.60 -7.84
C PHE A 4 -18.32 3.03 -7.05
N THR A 5 -18.56 2.54 -5.83
CA THR A 5 -17.48 2.01 -4.98
C THR A 5 -16.92 0.69 -5.52
N LYS A 6 -17.73 -0.15 -6.19
CA LYS A 6 -17.23 -1.37 -6.86
C LYS A 6 -16.35 -1.03 -8.07
N HIS A 7 -16.73 -0.02 -8.84
CA HIS A 7 -15.92 0.46 -9.96
C HIS A 7 -14.57 1.05 -9.46
N MET A 8 -14.59 1.84 -8.38
CA MET A 8 -13.39 2.36 -7.74
C MET A 8 -12.43 1.24 -7.32
N TYR A 9 -12.94 0.19 -6.68
CA TYR A 9 -12.17 -1.00 -6.32
C TYR A 9 -11.50 -1.68 -7.51
N LEU A 10 -12.24 -1.91 -8.59
CA LEU A 10 -11.68 -2.55 -9.78
C LEU A 10 -10.57 -1.69 -10.41
N ASN A 11 -10.77 -0.38 -10.47
CA ASN A 11 -9.77 0.55 -10.97
C ASN A 11 -8.51 0.54 -10.10
N ASP A 12 -8.67 0.58 -8.78
CA ASP A 12 -7.56 0.48 -7.84
C ASP A 12 -6.77 -0.81 -8.03
N LEU A 13 -7.46 -1.95 -8.12
CA LEU A 13 -6.85 -3.26 -8.26
C LEU A 13 -6.12 -3.40 -9.60
N ASN A 14 -6.68 -2.87 -10.69
CA ASN A 14 -6.02 -2.85 -12.00
C ASN A 14 -4.77 -1.96 -11.99
N LYS A 15 -4.86 -0.78 -11.36
CA LYS A 15 -3.73 0.13 -11.21
C LYS A 15 -2.60 -0.50 -10.38
N ILE A 16 -2.92 -1.07 -9.22
CA ILE A 16 -1.97 -1.83 -8.39
C ILE A 16 -1.27 -2.90 -9.23
N LYS A 17 -2.03 -3.71 -9.98
CA LYS A 17 -1.44 -4.78 -10.78
C LYS A 17 -0.49 -4.24 -11.86
N SER A 18 -0.84 -3.13 -12.49
CA SER A 18 0.01 -2.47 -13.49
C SER A 18 1.29 -1.93 -12.85
N ASP A 19 1.16 -1.14 -11.79
CA ASP A 19 2.28 -0.48 -11.12
C ASP A 19 3.27 -1.51 -10.56
N PHE A 20 2.79 -2.52 -9.84
CA PHE A 20 3.65 -3.58 -9.31
C PHE A 20 4.25 -4.47 -10.40
N SER A 21 3.58 -4.65 -11.55
CA SER A 21 4.22 -5.34 -12.67
C SER A 21 5.44 -4.58 -13.18
N ASN A 22 5.41 -3.24 -13.15
CA ASN A 22 6.55 -2.42 -13.53
C ASN A 22 7.63 -2.41 -12.44
N TYR A 23 7.26 -2.34 -11.16
CA TYR A 23 8.23 -2.45 -10.06
C TYR A 23 8.98 -3.77 -10.11
N ILE A 24 8.27 -4.88 -10.39
CA ILE A 24 8.89 -6.19 -10.54
C ILE A 24 9.86 -6.22 -11.73
N LYS A 25 9.54 -5.60 -12.87
CA LYS A 25 10.49 -5.49 -13.99
C LYS A 25 11.81 -4.85 -13.57
N ASN A 26 11.73 -3.79 -12.77
CA ASN A 26 12.91 -3.06 -12.33
C ASN A 26 13.76 -3.88 -11.35
N ILE A 27 13.12 -4.66 -10.46
CA ILE A 27 13.87 -5.42 -9.45
C ILE A 27 14.38 -6.78 -9.93
N ILE A 28 13.93 -7.28 -11.10
CA ILE A 28 14.40 -8.58 -11.65
C ILE A 28 15.93 -8.62 -11.78
N GLN A 29 16.53 -7.50 -12.17
CA GLN A 29 17.98 -7.40 -12.41
C GLN A 29 18.82 -7.48 -11.14
N ILE A 30 18.21 -7.29 -9.97
CA ILE A 30 18.90 -7.28 -8.67
C ILE A 30 18.54 -8.49 -7.81
N LEU A 31 17.77 -9.45 -8.35
CA LEU A 31 17.49 -10.70 -7.66
C LEU A 31 18.80 -11.47 -7.40
N SER A 32 18.85 -12.20 -6.29
CA SER A 32 19.91 -13.16 -6.03
C SER A 32 19.80 -14.34 -6.99
N GLU A 33 20.89 -15.09 -7.19
CA GLU A 33 20.90 -16.34 -7.98
C GLU A 33 19.75 -17.28 -7.60
N GLU A 34 19.63 -17.54 -6.30
CA GLU A 34 18.49 -18.22 -5.70
C GLU A 34 17.53 -17.21 -5.08
N TYR A 35 16.30 -17.17 -5.58
CA TYR A 35 15.26 -16.30 -5.04
C TYR A 35 13.92 -17.01 -4.96
N ASN A 36 13.06 -16.55 -4.07
CA ASN A 36 11.67 -16.99 -3.97
C ASN A 36 10.72 -15.78 -3.89
N LEU A 37 9.44 -16.04 -3.66
CA LEU A 37 8.46 -14.97 -3.54
C LEU A 37 8.77 -14.04 -2.36
N ASP A 38 9.30 -14.57 -1.26
CA ASP A 38 9.67 -13.77 -0.09
C ASP A 38 10.88 -12.87 -0.37
N SER A 39 11.87 -13.36 -1.13
CA SER A 39 12.98 -12.52 -1.63
C SER A 39 12.46 -11.35 -2.47
N ILE A 40 11.50 -11.60 -3.36
CA ILE A 40 10.87 -10.55 -4.19
C ILE A 40 10.12 -9.53 -3.32
N MET A 41 9.34 -10.00 -2.34
CA MET A 41 8.60 -9.12 -1.42
C MET A 41 9.56 -8.25 -0.61
N TYR A 42 10.65 -8.83 -0.10
CA TYR A 42 11.66 -8.10 0.66
C TYR A 42 12.31 -6.98 -0.17
N ILE A 43 12.66 -7.26 -1.43
CA ILE A 43 13.25 -6.24 -2.32
C ILE A 43 12.22 -5.15 -2.65
N LEU A 44 10.95 -5.51 -2.86
CA LEU A 44 9.87 -4.53 -3.03
C LEU A 44 9.70 -3.64 -1.80
N GLU A 45 9.72 -4.20 -0.60
CA GLU A 45 9.63 -3.43 0.65
C GLU A 45 10.84 -2.52 0.84
N LYS A 46 12.04 -2.95 0.42
CA LYS A 46 13.28 -2.15 0.49
C LYS A 46 13.25 -0.95 -0.46
N TYR A 47 12.86 -1.14 -1.73
CA TYR A 47 12.98 -0.09 -2.78
C TYR A 47 11.66 0.61 -3.14
N TYR A 48 10.53 0.05 -2.73
CA TYR A 48 9.17 0.59 -2.92
C TYR A 48 8.36 0.52 -1.61
N PRO A 49 8.91 1.00 -0.47
CA PRO A 49 8.27 0.85 0.84
C PRO A 49 6.88 1.50 0.91
N TYR A 50 6.74 2.71 0.35
CA TYR A 50 5.49 3.46 0.41
C TYR A 50 4.44 2.91 -0.55
N GLU A 51 4.85 2.38 -1.69
CA GLU A 51 3.94 1.69 -2.60
C GLU A 51 3.42 0.38 -1.97
N CYS A 52 4.28 -0.34 -1.24
CA CYS A 52 3.86 -1.49 -0.43
C CYS A 52 2.93 -1.08 0.71
N GLN A 53 3.20 0.04 1.37
CA GLN A 53 2.31 0.60 2.39
C GLN A 53 0.93 0.92 1.83
N ILE A 54 0.85 1.61 0.69
CA ILE A 54 -0.43 1.93 0.01
C ILE A 54 -1.20 0.65 -0.35
N LEU A 55 -0.50 -0.41 -0.77
CA LEU A 55 -1.13 -1.70 -1.06
C LEU A 55 -1.77 -2.30 0.20
N ASN A 56 -1.07 -2.25 1.34
CA ASN A 56 -1.58 -2.73 2.63
C ASN A 56 -2.78 -1.89 3.09
N GLU A 57 -2.69 -0.56 3.02
CA GLU A 57 -3.78 0.36 3.39
C GLU A 57 -5.04 0.11 2.54
N LYS A 58 -4.89 -0.10 1.23
CA LYS A 58 -6.01 -0.45 0.36
C LYS A 58 -6.61 -1.81 0.71
N TYR A 59 -5.78 -2.79 1.03
CA TYR A 59 -6.25 -4.10 1.49
C TYR A 59 -7.09 -3.95 2.76
N ASP A 60 -6.58 -3.26 3.77
CA ASP A 60 -7.28 -3.03 5.03
C ASP A 60 -8.59 -2.25 4.82
N TYR A 61 -8.56 -1.19 4.01
CA TYR A 61 -9.74 -0.40 3.65
C TYR A 61 -10.88 -1.28 3.10
N TYR A 62 -10.60 -2.07 2.06
CA TYR A 62 -11.62 -2.90 1.43
C TYR A 62 -12.09 -4.05 2.34
N CYS A 63 -11.18 -4.65 3.12
CA CYS A 63 -11.53 -5.63 4.12
C CYS A 63 -12.42 -5.05 5.23
N LEU A 64 -12.16 -3.83 5.69
CA LEU A 64 -13.01 -3.14 6.68
C LEU A 64 -14.40 -2.84 6.10
N LYS A 65 -14.50 -2.42 4.84
CA LYS A 65 -15.81 -2.22 4.18
C LYS A 65 -16.61 -3.51 4.11
N ASP A 66 -15.95 -4.62 3.79
CA ASP A 66 -16.57 -5.94 3.75
C ASP A 66 -17.01 -6.41 5.15
N LYS A 67 -16.15 -6.24 6.18
CA LYS A 67 -16.47 -6.56 7.58
C LYS A 67 -17.70 -5.80 8.08
N LYS A 68 -17.87 -4.53 7.71
CA LYS A 68 -19.05 -3.72 8.07
C LYS A 68 -20.37 -4.22 7.45
N LEU A 69 -20.32 -5.05 6.41
CA LEU A 69 -21.52 -5.59 5.74
C LEU A 69 -22.02 -6.89 6.37
N ILE A 70 -21.13 -7.68 6.97
CA ILE A 70 -21.43 -8.99 7.55
C ILE A 70 -22.52 -8.89 8.64
N PRO A 71 -22.43 -7.98 9.65
CA PRO A 71 -23.47 -7.85 10.68
C PRO A 71 -24.84 -7.40 10.13
N LEU A 72 -24.86 -6.79 8.95
CA LEU A 72 -26.08 -6.32 8.30
C LEU A 72 -26.72 -7.41 7.41
N ASN A 73 -26.23 -8.66 7.48
CA ASN A 73 -26.60 -9.78 6.60
C ASN A 73 -26.49 -9.42 5.10
N LYS A 74 -25.55 -8.53 4.75
CA LYS A 74 -25.30 -8.11 3.36
C LYS A 74 -24.15 -8.90 2.78
N LYS A 75 -24.26 -9.23 1.48
CA LYS A 75 -23.18 -9.91 0.74
C LYS A 75 -21.91 -9.05 0.72
N VAL A 76 -20.79 -9.72 0.94
CA VAL A 76 -19.43 -9.19 0.79
C VAL A 76 -19.22 -8.73 -0.65
N ARG A 77 -18.52 -7.60 -0.85
CA ARG A 77 -18.45 -6.94 -2.17
C ARG A 77 -17.09 -7.03 -2.84
N TYR A 78 -16.01 -6.90 -2.07
CA TYR A 78 -14.67 -6.71 -2.64
C TYR A 78 -13.84 -7.98 -2.60
N LEU A 79 -13.82 -8.67 -1.45
CA LEU A 79 -12.97 -9.84 -1.20
C LEU A 79 -11.54 -9.59 -1.67
N MET A 80 -10.97 -8.45 -1.24
CA MET A 80 -9.64 -8.01 -1.65
C MET A 80 -8.61 -9.09 -1.33
N PRO A 81 -7.85 -9.61 -2.32
CA PRO A 81 -6.82 -10.60 -2.04
C PRO A 81 -5.70 -10.02 -1.20
N LYS A 82 -5.05 -10.85 -0.39
CA LYS A 82 -3.88 -10.43 0.39
C LYS A 82 -2.80 -9.84 -0.52
N PRO A 83 -2.05 -8.81 -0.08
CA PRO A 83 -0.97 -8.19 -0.85
C PRO A 83 -0.02 -9.20 -1.51
N LYS A 84 0.53 -10.14 -0.73
CA LYS A 84 1.41 -11.21 -1.23
C LYS A 84 0.74 -12.08 -2.31
N SER A 85 -0.56 -12.35 -2.20
CA SER A 85 -1.34 -13.08 -3.19
C SER A 85 -1.54 -12.29 -4.49
N ILE A 86 -1.72 -10.98 -4.40
CA ILE A 86 -1.79 -10.08 -5.57
C ILE A 86 -0.47 -10.13 -6.34
N ILE A 87 0.65 -9.94 -5.64
CA ILE A 87 2.00 -9.98 -6.22
C ILE A 87 2.30 -11.33 -6.87
N ARG A 88 2.03 -12.44 -6.17
CA ARG A 88 2.15 -13.80 -6.72
C ARG A 88 1.27 -14.01 -7.96
N GLY A 89 0.12 -13.35 -8.00
CA GLY A 89 -0.86 -13.46 -9.08
C GLY A 89 -0.46 -12.77 -10.39
N LEU A 90 0.50 -11.84 -10.37
CA LEU A 90 0.92 -11.09 -11.55
C LEU A 90 1.59 -12.01 -12.59
N LYS A 91 1.35 -11.71 -13.87
CA LYS A 91 1.91 -12.49 -14.98
C LYS A 91 3.44 -12.55 -14.93
N ILE A 92 4.08 -11.41 -14.61
CA ILE A 92 5.53 -11.33 -14.53
C ILE A 92 6.09 -12.14 -13.35
N THR A 93 5.48 -12.04 -12.17
CA THR A 93 5.88 -12.82 -11.00
C THR A 93 5.77 -14.32 -11.25
N LYS A 94 4.67 -14.75 -11.88
CA LYS A 94 4.48 -16.16 -12.27
C LYS A 94 5.56 -16.63 -13.24
N LYS A 95 5.93 -15.77 -14.21
CA LYS A 95 7.00 -16.06 -15.16
C LYS A 95 8.34 -16.23 -14.45
N ILE A 96 8.74 -15.27 -13.61
CA ILE A 96 10.06 -15.32 -12.96
C ILE A 96 10.15 -16.43 -11.91
N LEU A 97 9.05 -16.78 -11.25
CA LEU A 97 9.02 -17.90 -10.31
C LEU A 97 8.96 -19.28 -10.98
N SER A 98 8.78 -19.35 -12.30
CA SER A 98 8.76 -20.62 -13.03
C SER A 98 10.14 -21.28 -13.00
N LYS A 99 10.16 -22.62 -12.94
CA LYS A 99 11.40 -23.40 -12.87
C LYS A 99 12.32 -23.12 -14.05
N THR A 100 11.76 -23.12 -15.26
CA THR A 100 12.50 -22.83 -16.50
C THR A 100 13.15 -21.44 -16.51
N TYR A 101 12.46 -20.42 -15.99
CA TYR A 101 13.05 -19.08 -15.92
C TYR A 101 14.18 -19.03 -14.89
N LYS A 102 14.00 -19.64 -13.71
CA LYS A 102 15.02 -19.68 -12.65
C LYS A 102 16.28 -20.40 -13.09
N ASP A 103 16.14 -21.53 -13.77
CA ASP A 103 17.29 -22.30 -14.25
C ASP A 103 18.09 -21.50 -15.28
N ASN A 104 17.41 -20.84 -16.22
CA ASN A 104 18.05 -19.95 -17.19
C ASN A 104 18.67 -18.70 -16.52
N TYR A 105 18.03 -18.17 -15.48
CA TYR A 105 18.55 -17.02 -14.75
C TYR A 105 19.84 -17.38 -14.00
N ALA A 106 19.86 -18.52 -13.30
CA ALA A 106 21.04 -19.00 -12.58
C ALA A 106 22.22 -19.25 -13.53
N LEU A 107 21.98 -19.83 -14.72
CA LEU A 107 23.03 -20.06 -15.72
C LEU A 107 23.70 -18.77 -16.23
N ASN A 108 22.96 -17.66 -16.28
CA ASN A 108 23.45 -16.36 -16.77
C ASN A 108 23.68 -15.36 -15.62
N PHE A 109 23.71 -15.83 -14.38
CA PHE A 109 23.82 -14.95 -13.23
C PHE A 109 25.24 -14.39 -13.11
N ASP A 110 25.34 -13.07 -13.04
CA ASP A 110 26.60 -12.36 -12.77
C ASP A 110 26.41 -11.47 -11.55
N LYS A 111 27.18 -11.77 -10.50
CA LYS A 111 27.14 -11.05 -9.23
C LYS A 111 27.62 -9.60 -9.36
N ASN A 112 28.59 -9.34 -10.23
CA ASN A 112 29.10 -7.98 -10.41
C ASN A 112 28.05 -7.11 -11.08
N LEU A 113 27.43 -7.64 -12.15
CA LEU A 113 26.32 -6.98 -12.83
C LEU A 113 25.11 -6.78 -11.89
N GLN A 114 24.81 -7.75 -11.02
CA GLN A 114 23.76 -7.61 -10.02
C GLN A 114 24.03 -6.43 -9.06
N LEU A 115 25.26 -6.32 -8.54
CA LEU A 115 25.67 -5.23 -7.64
C LEU A 115 25.60 -3.87 -8.34
N GLU A 116 26.07 -3.77 -9.58
CA GLU A 116 25.96 -2.55 -10.39
C GLU A 116 24.50 -2.12 -10.56
N ASN A 117 23.62 -3.06 -10.92
CA ASN A 117 22.18 -2.79 -11.04
C ASN A 117 21.54 -2.39 -9.69
N GLU A 118 21.99 -2.98 -8.58
CA GLU A 118 21.52 -2.61 -7.25
C GLU A 118 21.92 -1.17 -6.90
N GLU A 119 23.15 -0.77 -7.22
CA GLU A 119 23.60 0.62 -7.04
C GLU A 119 22.82 1.60 -7.90
N LEU A 120 22.55 1.27 -9.17
CA LEU A 120 21.73 2.10 -10.06
C LEU A 120 20.32 2.28 -9.49
N LEU A 121 19.66 1.18 -9.10
CA LEU A 121 18.32 1.24 -8.51
C LEU A 121 18.32 2.04 -7.20
N LYS A 122 19.35 1.87 -6.37
CA LYS A 122 19.54 2.61 -5.13
C LYS A 122 19.64 4.12 -5.38
N LYS A 123 20.50 4.54 -6.33
CA LYS A 123 20.65 5.95 -6.73
C LYS A 123 19.33 6.55 -7.22
N GLU A 124 18.51 5.78 -7.93
CA GLU A 124 17.21 6.25 -8.43
C GLU A 124 16.11 6.31 -7.35
N ARG A 125 16.09 5.36 -6.41
CA ARG A 125 14.99 5.16 -5.47
C ARG A 125 15.20 5.85 -4.13
N GLU A 126 16.41 5.87 -3.60
CA GLU A 126 16.70 6.48 -2.28
C GLU A 126 16.26 7.95 -2.19
N PRO A 127 16.52 8.83 -3.18
CA PRO A 127 16.07 10.21 -3.10
C PRO A 127 14.54 10.34 -3.03
N LYS A 128 13.81 9.47 -3.74
CA LYS A 128 12.34 9.46 -3.75
C LYS A 128 11.79 8.98 -2.41
N ILE A 129 12.38 7.91 -1.87
CA ILE A 129 12.04 7.37 -0.55
C ILE A 129 12.29 8.41 0.53
N ASN A 130 13.48 9.03 0.53
CA ASN A 130 13.85 10.03 1.52
C ASN A 130 12.96 11.27 1.44
N LYS A 131 12.61 11.74 0.24
CA LYS A 131 11.70 12.87 0.07
C LYS A 131 10.31 12.61 0.67
N ILE A 132 9.78 11.38 0.52
CA ILE A 132 8.51 11.00 1.15
C ILE A 132 8.69 10.88 2.66
N LYS A 133 9.78 10.25 3.11
CA LYS A 133 10.12 10.09 4.52
C LYS A 133 10.18 11.43 5.24
N GLU A 134 10.94 12.39 4.71
CA GLU A 134 11.06 13.74 5.26
C GLU A 134 9.72 14.47 5.35
N LYS A 135 8.83 14.26 4.37
CA LYS A 135 7.46 14.84 4.42
C LYS A 135 6.66 14.24 5.55
N ILE A 136 6.72 12.91 5.72
CA ILE A 136 6.04 12.20 6.81
C ILE A 136 6.60 12.65 8.16
N ASP A 137 7.92 12.69 8.31
CA ASP A 137 8.59 13.09 9.56
C ASP A 137 8.25 14.55 9.92
N LYS A 138 8.27 15.48 8.95
CA LYS A 138 7.85 16.88 9.16
C LYS A 138 6.38 17.00 9.55
N ALA A 139 5.51 16.14 9.02
CA ALA A 139 4.10 16.12 9.38
C ALA A 139 3.91 15.56 10.80
N LYS A 140 4.62 14.47 11.13
CA LYS A 140 4.59 13.86 12.47
C LYS A 140 5.07 14.81 13.56
N LEU A 141 6.12 15.60 13.32
CA LEU A 141 6.58 16.63 14.26
C LEU A 141 5.52 17.68 14.62
N LYS A 142 4.53 17.89 13.74
CA LYS A 142 3.44 18.85 13.97
C LYS A 142 2.19 18.19 14.57
N ALA A 143 2.15 16.85 14.62
CA ALA A 143 1.04 16.08 15.11
C ALA A 143 1.32 15.59 16.54
N GLN A 144 0.25 15.39 17.30
CA GLN A 144 0.30 14.80 18.63
C GLN A 144 0.09 13.29 18.51
N GLU A 145 1.06 12.49 18.96
CA GLU A 145 0.96 11.02 19.01
C GLU A 145 0.18 10.56 20.24
N VAL A 146 -1.06 11.06 20.37
CA VAL A 146 -1.98 10.73 21.48
C VAL A 146 -3.33 10.35 20.88
N GLU A 147 -4.07 9.49 21.57
CA GLU A 147 -5.47 9.18 21.26
C GLU A 147 -6.40 9.83 22.31
N PRO A 148 -6.87 11.07 22.08
CA PRO A 148 -7.80 11.72 22.99
C PRO A 148 -9.12 10.96 23.14
N SER A 149 -9.66 10.95 24.35
CA SER A 149 -10.96 10.31 24.66
C SER A 149 -12.13 10.92 23.87
N PHE A 150 -12.07 12.20 23.52
CA PHE A 150 -13.13 12.91 22.80
C PHE A 150 -13.16 12.65 21.28
N LEU A 151 -12.19 11.91 20.72
CA LEU A 151 -12.13 11.67 19.27
C LEU A 151 -13.40 11.01 18.72
N ASP A 152 -13.94 10.03 19.45
CA ASP A 152 -15.14 9.30 19.03
C ASP A 152 -16.36 10.23 18.97
N GLU A 153 -16.47 11.17 19.91
CA GLU A 153 -17.54 12.18 19.93
C GLU A 153 -17.39 13.18 18.77
N LEU A 154 -16.17 13.65 18.48
CA LEU A 154 -15.90 14.55 17.36
C LEU A 154 -16.21 13.89 16.01
N MET A 155 -15.79 12.65 15.82
CA MET A 155 -16.12 11.88 14.61
C MET A 155 -17.63 11.66 14.49
N GLY A 156 -18.30 11.35 15.60
CA GLY A 156 -19.77 11.24 15.64
C GLY A 156 -20.47 12.55 15.26
N LEU A 157 -19.93 13.71 15.67
CA LEU A 157 -20.44 15.02 15.26
C LEU A 157 -20.27 15.26 13.75
N TYR A 158 -19.17 14.82 13.15
CA TYR A 158 -18.96 14.95 11.71
C TYR A 158 -19.99 14.18 10.88
N GLU A 159 -20.38 12.98 11.32
CA GLU A 159 -21.32 12.11 10.60
C GLU A 159 -22.79 12.55 10.71
N ARG A 160 -23.14 13.41 11.66
CA ARG A 160 -24.52 13.88 11.85
C ARG A 160 -25.02 14.67 10.64
N LYS A 161 -26.26 14.38 10.22
CA LYS A 161 -26.92 15.05 9.08
C LYS A 161 -27.11 16.55 9.26
N ARG A 162 -27.19 17.03 10.50
CA ARG A 162 -27.42 18.44 10.84
C ARG A 162 -26.14 19.28 10.91
N THR A 163 -24.97 18.66 10.83
CA THR A 163 -23.68 19.34 10.95
C THR A 163 -23.41 20.16 9.69
N THR A 164 -23.17 21.46 9.87
CA THR A 164 -22.95 22.36 8.74
C THR A 164 -21.61 22.08 8.07
N GLN A 165 -21.45 22.50 6.82
CA GLN A 165 -20.16 22.35 6.11
C GLN A 165 -19.02 23.06 6.86
N LYS A 166 -19.31 24.21 7.47
CA LYS A 166 -18.36 24.96 8.29
C LYS A 166 -17.88 24.10 9.46
N ASP A 167 -18.81 23.52 10.22
CA ASP A 167 -18.48 22.67 11.38
C ASP A 167 -17.69 21.44 10.97
N LYS A 168 -18.03 20.81 9.84
CA LYS A 168 -17.26 19.69 9.30
C LYS A 168 -15.81 20.04 9.01
N VAL A 169 -15.55 21.22 8.44
CA VAL A 169 -14.18 21.70 8.20
C VAL A 169 -13.44 21.95 9.51
N TYR A 170 -14.11 22.47 10.54
CA TYR A 170 -13.49 22.64 11.86
C TYR A 170 -13.14 21.30 12.49
N ILE A 171 -14.07 20.34 12.50
CA ILE A 171 -13.81 18.99 13.02
C ILE A 171 -12.66 18.34 12.26
N PHE A 172 -12.63 18.47 10.93
CA PHE A 172 -11.54 17.95 10.10
C PHE A 172 -10.18 18.50 10.53
N LYS A 173 -10.07 19.83 10.67
CA LYS A 173 -8.83 20.49 11.14
C LYS A 173 -8.42 20.10 12.55
N GLU A 174 -9.39 19.79 13.41
CA GLU A 174 -9.10 19.32 14.77
C GLU A 174 -8.54 17.89 14.76
N LEU A 175 -9.16 17.00 13.98
CA LEU A 175 -8.71 15.62 13.84
C LEU A 175 -7.31 15.53 13.21
N GLU A 176 -6.97 16.38 12.25
CA GLU A 176 -5.64 16.44 11.60
C GLU A 176 -4.48 16.64 12.59
N LYS A 177 -4.75 17.17 13.79
CA LYS A 177 -3.71 17.41 14.80
C LYS A 177 -3.21 16.12 15.46
N TYR A 178 -3.96 15.02 15.39
CA TYR A 178 -3.65 13.80 16.14
C TYR A 178 -3.20 12.68 15.20
N TYR A 179 -2.06 12.08 15.51
CA TYR A 179 -1.55 10.91 14.81
C TYR A 179 -1.89 9.64 15.60
N CYS A 180 -3.06 9.07 15.35
CA CYS A 180 -3.51 7.81 15.95
C CYS A 180 -4.31 6.98 14.94
N LEU A 181 -4.46 5.67 15.21
CA LEU A 181 -5.13 4.73 14.30
C LEU A 181 -6.58 5.13 14.01
N LYS A 182 -7.31 5.65 14.99
CA LYS A 182 -8.69 6.11 14.80
C LYS A 182 -8.78 7.22 13.77
N VAL A 183 -7.94 8.25 13.91
CA VAL A 183 -7.90 9.39 12.96
C VAL A 183 -7.48 8.93 11.57
N ILE A 184 -6.46 8.06 11.48
CA ILE A 184 -6.01 7.48 10.20
C ILE A 184 -7.15 6.70 9.52
N SER A 185 -7.95 5.95 10.29
CA SER A 185 -9.08 5.18 9.75
C SER A 185 -10.31 6.01 9.39
N PHE A 186 -10.39 7.24 9.93
CA PHE A 186 -11.49 8.16 9.70
C PHE A 186 -11.36 8.90 8.36
N PHE A 187 -10.14 9.28 7.98
CA PHE A 187 -9.83 9.88 6.67
C PHE A 187 -9.86 8.84 5.55
#